data_AF-A0A951S795-F1
#
_entry.id   AF-A0A951S795-F1
#
_cell.length_a   1.000
_cell.length_b   1.000
_cell.length_c   1.000
_cell.angle_alpha   90.00
_cell.angle_beta   90.00
_cell.angle_gamma   90.00
#
_symmetry.space_group_name_H-M   'P 1'
#
loop_
_entity.id
_entity.type
_entity.pdbx_description
1 polymer ?
#
loop_
_entity_poly.entity_id
_entity_poly.type
_entity_poly.pdbx_seq_one_letter_code
_entity_poly.pdbx_strand_id
1 'polypeptide(L)'
;HTNVVMCVGDQFMVICFECIPNPTEIDLIRQSTGKEIIEISYNQLEHFAGNMLEVLSATGEHLLVMSSQAYKSLTPLQITKLEKYARIIHTNLDTIETLGGGSARCMIAENFLPIK
;
A
#
# COMPACT_ATOMS: atom_id res chain seq x y z
N HIS A 1 -11.17 -4.33 -5.25
CA HIS A 1 -10.77 -5.23 -4.14
C HIS A 1 -10.21 -4.40 -2.98
N THR A 2 -10.36 -4.82 -1.72
CA THR A 2 -9.86 -4.06 -0.54
C THR A 2 -8.35 -3.85 -0.56
N ASN A 3 -7.61 -4.76 -1.20
CA ASN A 3 -6.18 -4.62 -1.46
C ASN A 3 -5.81 -3.51 -2.46
N VAL A 4 -6.77 -2.78 -3.02
CA VAL A 4 -6.56 -1.55 -3.80
C VAL A 4 -6.98 -0.33 -2.98
N VAL A 5 -7.82 -0.53 -1.95
CA VAL A 5 -8.31 0.53 -1.04
C VAL A 5 -7.29 0.87 0.04
N MET A 6 -6.54 -0.14 0.52
CA MET A 6 -5.59 0.04 1.62
C MET A 6 -4.39 -0.91 1.57
N CYS A 7 -3.28 -0.42 2.12
CA CYS A 7 -2.08 -1.19 2.48
C CYS A 7 -1.76 -0.92 3.95
N VAL A 8 -1.62 -1.98 4.75
CA VAL A 8 -1.28 -1.88 6.18
C VAL A 8 0.13 -2.40 6.36
N GLY A 9 1.04 -1.53 6.77
CA GLY A 9 2.40 -1.89 7.17
C GLY A 9 2.52 -2.02 8.69
N ASP A 10 3.75 -2.23 9.15
CA ASP A 10 4.08 -2.37 10.57
C ASP A 10 3.87 -1.06 11.34
N GLN A 11 4.30 0.07 10.78
CA GLN A 11 4.24 1.38 11.45
C GLN A 11 3.35 2.41 10.72
N PHE A 12 2.84 2.06 9.54
CA PHE A 12 2.04 2.96 8.71
C PHE A 12 0.83 2.27 8.09
N MET A 13 -0.14 3.07 7.63
CA MET A 13 -1.27 2.61 6.84
C MET A 13 -1.53 3.57 5.68
N VAL A 14 -1.58 3.03 4.46
CA VAL A 14 -2.07 3.73 3.26
C VAL A 14 -3.54 3.41 3.11
N ILE A 15 -4.40 4.42 2.97
CA ILE A 15 -5.85 4.22 2.86
C ILE A 15 -6.54 5.32 2.05
N CYS A 16 -7.53 4.93 1.25
CA CYS A 16 -8.44 5.87 0.60
C CYS A 16 -9.73 6.02 1.41
N PHE A 17 -9.85 7.10 2.20
CA PHE A 17 -11.06 7.35 2.98
C PHE A 17 -12.28 7.72 2.13
N GLU A 18 -12.08 8.22 0.91
CA GLU A 18 -13.17 8.50 -0.05
C GLU A 18 -13.99 7.24 -0.39
N CYS A 19 -13.41 6.04 -0.21
CA CYS A 19 -14.10 4.76 -0.40
C CYS A 19 -14.91 4.30 0.82
N ILE A 20 -14.88 5.03 1.93
CA ILE A 20 -15.58 4.69 3.18
C ILE A 20 -16.75 5.67 3.36
N PRO A 21 -18.00 5.23 3.17
CA PRO A 21 -19.15 6.14 3.20
C PRO A 21 -19.54 6.58 4.62
N ASN A 22 -19.13 5.85 5.64
CA ASN A 22 -19.52 6.10 7.02
C ASN A 22 -18.46 6.95 7.76
N PRO A 23 -18.76 8.21 8.12
CA PRO A 23 -17.79 9.06 8.81
C PRO A 23 -17.39 8.54 10.20
N THR A 24 -18.29 7.83 10.89
CA THR A 24 -17.99 7.23 12.18
C THR A 24 -16.94 6.13 12.08
N GLU A 25 -16.93 5.37 10.97
CA GLU A 25 -15.88 4.36 10.71
C GLU A 25 -14.54 5.02 10.42
N ILE A 26 -14.52 6.13 9.66
CA ILE A 26 -13.30 6.91 9.40
C ILE A 26 -12.68 7.39 10.71
N ASP A 27 -13.49 7.97 11.60
CA ASP A 27 -13.03 8.45 12.90
C ASP A 27 -12.51 7.33 13.78
N LEU A 28 -13.20 6.18 13.79
CA LEU A 28 -12.76 4.99 14.51
C LEU A 28 -11.39 4.50 14.01
N ILE A 29 -11.21 4.38 12.68
CA ILE A 29 -9.95 3.96 12.06
C ILE A 29 -8.81 4.92 12.45
N ARG A 30 -9.06 6.23 12.38
CA ARG A 30 -8.08 7.26 12.74
C ARG A 30 -7.64 7.16 14.20
N GLN A 31 -8.54 6.79 15.09
CA GLN A 31 -8.25 6.68 16.53
C GLN A 31 -7.62 5.32 16.91
N SER A 32 -7.96 4.24 16.20
CA SER A 32 -7.63 2.88 16.63
C SER A 32 -6.32 2.34 16.04
N THR A 33 -5.81 2.91 14.96
CA THR A 33 -4.69 2.30 14.21
C THR A 33 -3.35 2.35 14.94
N GLY A 34 -3.05 3.45 15.65
CA GLY A 34 -1.72 3.70 16.25
C GLY A 34 -0.57 3.85 15.24
N LYS A 35 -0.85 3.78 13.93
CA LYS A 35 0.10 3.89 12.82
C LYS A 35 0.04 5.28 12.19
N GLU A 36 1.11 5.67 11.49
CA GLU A 36 1.05 6.88 10.66
C GLU A 36 0.10 6.62 9.48
N ILE A 37 -0.92 7.48 9.33
CA ILE A 37 -1.87 7.40 8.22
C ILE A 37 -1.34 8.20 7.04
N ILE A 38 -1.23 7.54 5.89
CA ILE A 38 -0.97 8.13 4.58
C ILE A 38 -2.25 8.01 3.77
N GLU A 39 -3.02 9.09 3.76
CA GLU A 39 -4.26 9.17 2.98
C GLU A 39 -3.92 9.27 1.48
N ILE A 40 -4.60 8.48 0.66
CA ILE A 40 -4.53 8.53 -0.80
C ILE A 40 -5.88 8.94 -1.39
N SER A 41 -5.85 9.66 -2.50
CA SER A 41 -7.07 10.05 -3.21
C SER A 41 -7.68 8.89 -4.00
N TYR A 42 -8.93 9.05 -4.42
CA TYR A 42 -9.57 8.08 -5.33
C TYR A 42 -8.77 7.90 -6.64
N ASN A 43 -8.21 8.98 -7.19
CA ASN A 43 -7.37 8.89 -8.38
C ASN A 43 -6.08 8.09 -8.14
N GLN A 44 -5.44 8.25 -6.99
CA GLN A 44 -4.27 7.44 -6.63
C GLN A 44 -4.64 5.96 -6.44
N LEU A 45 -5.82 5.70 -5.87
CA LEU A 45 -6.37 4.35 -5.76
C LEU A 45 -6.56 3.69 -7.14
N GLU A 46 -7.10 4.42 -8.12
CA GLU A 46 -7.24 3.93 -9.50
C GLU A 46 -5.89 3.61 -10.17
N HIS A 47 -4.82 4.27 -9.73
CA HIS A 47 -3.43 3.97 -10.12
C HIS A 47 -2.75 2.97 -9.18
N PHE A 48 -3.53 2.16 -8.46
CA PHE A 48 -3.07 1.07 -7.59
C PHE A 48 -2.22 1.51 -6.38
N ALA A 49 -2.33 2.76 -5.92
CA ALA A 49 -1.57 3.24 -4.76
C ALA A 49 -1.90 2.50 -3.45
N GLY A 50 -3.07 1.85 -3.33
CA GLY A 50 -3.35 0.97 -2.19
C GLY A 50 -2.85 -0.47 -2.38
N ASN A 51 -2.45 -0.87 -3.59
CA ASN A 51 -1.98 -2.23 -3.92
C ASN A 51 -0.49 -2.42 -3.67
N MET A 52 -0.02 -1.86 -2.56
CA MET A 52 1.34 -2.00 -2.07
C MET A 52 1.42 -3.15 -1.06
N LEU A 53 2.60 -3.70 -0.87
CA LEU A 53 2.87 -4.69 0.18
C LEU A 53 4.21 -4.40 0.84
N GLU A 54 4.20 -4.28 2.17
CA GLU A 54 5.42 -4.28 2.94
C GLU A 54 5.90 -5.73 3.14
N VAL A 55 7.18 -5.97 2.84
CA VAL A 55 7.83 -7.28 3.04
C VAL A 55 9.16 -7.07 3.75
N LEU A 56 9.60 -8.09 4.48
CA LEU A 56 10.93 -8.12 5.09
C LEU A 56 11.89 -8.85 4.16
N SER A 57 13.01 -8.22 3.85
CA SER A 57 14.10 -8.88 3.11
C SER A 57 14.80 -9.94 3.97
N ALA A 58 15.58 -10.81 3.33
CA ALA A 58 16.41 -11.80 4.02
C ALA A 58 17.43 -11.17 5.00
N THR A 59 17.76 -9.90 4.83
CA THR A 59 18.67 -9.14 5.71
C THR A 59 17.95 -8.32 6.78
N GLY A 60 16.62 -8.43 6.89
CA GLY A 60 15.82 -7.68 7.87
C GLY A 60 15.49 -6.23 7.46
N GLU A 61 15.79 -5.83 6.23
CA GLU A 61 15.37 -4.54 5.68
C GLU A 61 13.88 -4.58 5.31
N HIS A 62 13.11 -3.59 5.74
CA HIS A 62 11.72 -3.37 5.35
C HIS A 62 11.65 -2.81 3.93
N LEU A 63 10.91 -3.48 3.05
CA LEU A 63 10.74 -3.13 1.65
C LEU A 63 9.27 -2.89 1.35
N LEU A 64 8.94 -1.77 0.73
CA LEU A 64 7.58 -1.49 0.26
C LEU A 64 7.51 -1.69 -1.25
N VAL A 65 6.85 -2.77 -1.66
CA VAL A 65 6.73 -3.18 -3.06
C VAL A 65 5.46 -2.59 -3.66
N MET A 66 5.59 -1.94 -4.82
CA MET A 66 4.47 -1.34 -5.57
C MET A 66 4.74 -1.33 -7.08
N SER A 67 3.73 -0.99 -7.89
CA SER A 67 3.97 -0.72 -9.32
C SER A 67 4.54 0.67 -9.55
N SER A 68 5.13 0.89 -10.72
CA SER A 68 5.60 2.22 -11.13
C SER A 68 4.45 3.20 -11.34
N GLN A 69 3.24 2.72 -11.66
CA GLN A 69 2.04 3.57 -11.73
C GLN A 69 1.66 4.07 -10.33
N ALA A 70 1.61 3.16 -9.34
CA ALA A 70 1.36 3.50 -7.95
C ALA A 70 2.38 4.53 -7.45
N TYR A 71 3.67 4.28 -7.65
CA TYR A 71 4.75 5.19 -7.23
C TYR A 71 4.60 6.60 -7.83
N LYS A 72 4.36 6.70 -9.15
CA LYS A 72 4.21 7.99 -9.85
C LYS A 72 2.95 8.74 -9.46
N SER A 73 1.92 8.06 -8.97
CA SER A 73 0.69 8.70 -8.50
C SER A 73 0.86 9.39 -7.15
N LEU A 74 1.84 8.97 -6.34
CA LEU A 74 2.10 9.52 -5.02
C LEU A 74 2.71 10.93 -5.09
N THR A 75 2.33 11.75 -4.12
CA THR A 75 2.96 13.05 -3.89
C THR A 75 4.34 12.87 -3.27
N PRO A 76 5.27 13.83 -3.45
CA PRO A 76 6.58 13.79 -2.80
C PRO A 76 6.50 13.65 -1.27
N LEU A 77 5.49 14.24 -0.64
CA LEU A 77 5.27 14.14 0.81
C LEU A 77 4.85 12.72 1.23
N GLN A 78 3.96 12.07 0.47
CA GLN A 78 3.57 10.68 0.73
C GLN A 78 4.77 9.74 0.56
N ILE A 79 5.57 9.92 -0.50
CA ILE A 79 6.81 9.16 -0.71
C ILE A 79 7.75 9.33 0.49
N THR A 80 8.02 10.58 0.89
CA THR A 80 8.88 10.88 2.03
C THR A 80 8.38 10.23 3.32
N LYS A 81 7.07 10.19 3.56
CA LYS A 81 6.48 9.53 4.73
C LYS A 81 6.70 8.00 4.70
N LEU A 82 6.50 7.37 3.55
CA LEU A 82 6.67 5.92 3.38
C LEU A 82 8.15 5.52 3.52
N GLU A 83 9.08 6.30 2.96
CA GLU A 83 10.52 6.04 3.02
C GLU A 83 11.11 6.12 4.44
N LYS A 84 10.40 6.72 5.40
CA LYS A 84 10.77 6.64 6.82
C LYS A 84 10.70 5.22 7.38
N TYR A 85 9.82 4.38 6.82
CA TYR A 85 9.48 3.07 7.36
C TYR A 85 10.03 1.92 6.52
N ALA A 86 10.04 2.06 5.20
CA ALA A 86 10.46 1.01 4.29
C ALA A 86 11.11 1.59 3.03
N ARG A 87 12.11 0.90 2.49
CA ARG A 87 12.68 1.25 1.18
C ARG A 87 11.67 0.91 0.10
N ILE A 88 11.30 1.89 -0.71
CA ILE A 88 10.39 1.68 -1.83
C ILE A 88 11.11 0.91 -2.95
N ILE A 89 10.46 -0.14 -3.44
CA ILE A 89 10.82 -0.86 -4.66
C ILE A 89 9.63 -0.81 -5.59
N HIS A 90 9.83 -0.27 -6.80
CA HIS A 90 8.79 -0.24 -7.82
C HIS A 90 9.31 -0.77 -9.16
N THR A 91 8.42 -1.45 -9.88
CA THR A 91 8.71 -1.99 -11.22
C THR A 91 7.55 -1.69 -12.18
N ASN A 92 7.80 -1.73 -13.48
CA ASN A 92 6.72 -1.55 -14.45
C ASN A 92 5.87 -2.83 -14.50
N LEU A 93 4.56 -2.68 -14.27
CA LEU A 93 3.56 -3.77 -14.32
C LEU A 93 2.43 -3.48 -15.33
N ASP A 94 2.62 -2.55 -16.27
CA ASP A 94 1.59 -2.03 -17.19
C ASP A 94 0.76 -3.15 -17.85
N THR A 95 1.38 -4.23 -18.31
CA THR A 95 0.69 -5.37 -18.95
C THR A 95 -0.31 -6.04 -18.01
N ILE A 96 0.07 -6.26 -16.75
CA ILE A 96 -0.78 -6.93 -15.74
C ILE A 96 -1.89 -5.98 -15.29
N GLU A 97 -1.58 -4.70 -15.11
CA GLU A 97 -2.52 -3.69 -14.65
C GLU A 97 -3.60 -3.41 -15.72
N THR A 98 -3.20 -3.32 -16.99
CA THR A 98 -4.11 -2.99 -18.10
C THR A 98 -4.97 -4.17 -18.53
N LEU A 99 -4.42 -5.40 -18.53
CA LEU A 99 -5.12 -6.57 -19.05
C LEU A 99 -5.74 -7.46 -17.95
N GLY A 100 -5.16 -7.45 -16.75
CA GLY A 100 -5.53 -8.35 -15.65
C GLY A 100 -6.22 -7.68 -14.47
N GLY A 101 -6.21 -6.34 -14.38
CA GLY A 101 -6.85 -5.59 -13.28
C GLY A 101 -6.20 -5.80 -11.90
N GLY A 102 -4.98 -6.35 -11.86
CA GLY A 102 -4.19 -6.57 -10.64
C GLY A 102 -2.88 -5.79 -10.68
N SER A 103 -2.23 -5.62 -9.53
CA SER A 103 -0.93 -4.94 -9.43
C SER A 103 0.01 -5.70 -8.48
N ALA A 104 1.06 -5.05 -7.98
CA ALA A 104 2.19 -5.66 -7.27
C ALA A 104 1.76 -6.62 -6.15
N ARG A 105 0.88 -6.20 -5.24
CA ARG A 105 0.42 -7.06 -4.13
C ARG A 105 -0.36 -8.27 -4.62
N CYS A 106 -1.10 -8.17 -5.73
CA CYS A 106 -1.82 -9.30 -6.32
C CYS A 106 -0.90 -10.39 -6.89
N MET A 107 0.38 -10.07 -7.11
CA MET A 107 1.39 -10.99 -7.65
C MET A 107 2.24 -11.66 -6.56
N ILE A 108 1.99 -11.36 -5.28
CA ILE A 108 2.76 -11.85 -4.14
C ILE A 108 1.82 -12.60 -3.19
N ALA A 109 2.21 -13.84 -2.83
CA ALA A 109 1.52 -14.64 -1.84
C ALA A 109 2.41 -14.79 -0.59
N GLU A 110 1.95 -14.26 0.54
CA GLU A 110 2.62 -14.45 1.82
C GLU A 110 2.43 -15.90 2.30
N ASN A 111 3.53 -16.62 2.51
CA ASN A 111 3.51 -18.00 2.97
C ASN A 111 4.05 -18.10 4.40
N PHE A 112 3.13 -18.18 5.38
CA PHE A 112 3.44 -18.24 6.81
C PHE A 112 3.70 -19.69 7.27
N LEU A 113 4.74 -20.31 6.73
CA LEU A 113 5.14 -21.65 7.19
C LEU A 113 5.65 -21.58 8.64
N PRO A 114 5.31 -22.55 9.50
CA PRO A 114 5.87 -22.63 10.83
C PRO A 114 7.39 -22.77 10.74
N ILE A 115 8.10 -22.00 11.57
CA ILE A 115 9.55 -22.09 11.70
C ILE A 115 9.88 -23.50 12.20
N LYS A 116 10.74 -24.22 11.46
CA LYS A 116 11.23 -25.54 11.87
C LYS A 116 12.27 -25.44 12.97
#